data_AF-A0A194VUR8-F1
#
_entry.id   AF-A0A194VUR8-F1
#
_cell.length_a   1.000
_cell.length_b   1.000
_cell.length_c   1.000
_cell.angle_alpha   90.00
_cell.angle_beta   90.00
_cell.angle_gamma   90.00
#
_symmetry.space_group_name_H-M   'P 1'
#
loop_
_entity.id
_entity.type
_entity.pdbx_description
1 polymer ?
#
loop_
_entity_poly.entity_id
_entity_poly.type
_entity_poly.pdbx_seq_one_letter_code
_entity_poly.pdbx_strand_id
1 'polypeptide(L)'
;MRNTNTGPNPTDYTSFNSKAMDESEALRKVKGLVYVIVKRQDTTTPTSYMEFDEEPSPWELEKLLAAWAEDDDPLQDDQQDVIIFSKFRSTGVDLDTESFSSHLKCLLSAVPEDDPLKSSIQSELCLPRLKDDPFMIQEIPGKGQGVIATRRIPAGSIVLDDPFVLSIQEPSRAPTTEYDANNLLKLVLLQMLDQYTQLPVETRRQLASLHGHIKQGTSDWFYSVLRTAGVDITEPELDFVIRLYCIFNTNEFLKVAPGKSWTWRIRRLFLSTSRINHSCRPNMRSTQTTEGHKVVTAIRDIEPGEELTLKYLDHYPYSRREWEEVTERSWGFICNCPDCKWKAESR
;
A
#
# COMPACT_ATOMS: atom_id res chain seq x y z
N MET A 1 24.54 -35.15 -6.03
CA MET A 1 25.60 -34.28 -5.48
C MET A 1 24.94 -32.99 -5.03
N ARG A 2 24.93 -32.73 -3.71
CA ARG A 2 24.37 -31.51 -3.11
C ARG A 2 25.31 -30.36 -3.46
N ASN A 3 24.79 -29.31 -4.08
CA ASN A 3 25.54 -28.08 -4.28
C ASN A 3 25.19 -27.14 -3.11
N THR A 4 26.15 -26.95 -2.22
CA THR A 4 26.09 -26.05 -1.07
C THR A 4 26.33 -24.63 -1.56
N ASN A 5 25.25 -23.86 -1.74
CA ASN A 5 25.38 -22.41 -1.89
C ASN A 5 25.29 -21.81 -0.49
N THR A 6 26.47 -21.50 0.06
CA THR A 6 26.65 -20.75 1.30
C THR A 6 26.24 -19.30 1.06
N GLY A 7 24.99 -18.96 1.42
CA GLY A 7 24.61 -17.57 1.64
C GLY A 7 25.42 -16.96 2.79
N PRO A 8 25.51 -15.62 2.88
CA PRO A 8 26.27 -14.95 3.93
C PRO A 8 25.73 -15.34 5.32
N ASN A 9 26.65 -15.48 6.26
CA ASN A 9 26.36 -15.91 7.63
C ASN A 9 25.59 -14.79 8.36
N PRO A 10 24.61 -15.09 9.24
CA PRO A 10 23.80 -14.07 9.92
C PRO A 10 24.56 -13.09 10.81
N THR A 11 25.86 -13.31 11.02
CA THR A 11 26.75 -12.48 11.83
C THR A 11 27.38 -11.31 11.08
N ASP A 12 27.16 -11.21 9.75
CA ASP A 12 27.77 -10.17 8.92
C ASP A 12 27.02 -8.82 8.94
N TYR A 13 25.86 -8.76 9.60
CA TYR A 13 25.11 -7.51 9.82
C TYR A 13 25.43 -6.94 11.21
N THR A 14 26.31 -5.94 11.22
CA THR A 14 26.39 -4.79 12.14
C THR A 14 25.88 -4.95 13.59
N SER A 15 26.85 -4.98 14.51
CA SER A 15 26.78 -4.70 15.97
C SER A 15 25.41 -4.73 16.66
N PHE A 16 25.06 -5.87 17.24
CA PHE A 16 24.00 -5.99 18.25
C PHE A 16 24.42 -5.23 19.53
N ASN A 17 23.77 -4.12 19.85
CA ASN A 17 24.08 -3.31 21.03
C ASN A 17 22.84 -3.27 21.96
N SER A 18 22.75 -4.22 22.90
CA SER A 18 21.64 -4.35 23.84
C SER A 18 21.78 -3.43 25.06
N LYS A 19 21.96 -2.12 24.87
CA LYS A 19 22.02 -1.15 25.98
C LYS A 19 20.71 -0.38 26.11
N ALA A 20 20.22 -0.26 27.35
CA ALA A 20 19.26 0.77 27.72
C ALA A 20 19.88 2.14 27.39
N MET A 21 19.22 2.91 26.54
CA MET A 21 19.75 4.17 26.01
C MET A 21 18.81 5.31 26.39
N ASP A 22 19.39 6.41 26.89
CA ASP A 22 18.67 7.65 27.15
C ASP A 22 18.13 8.22 25.83
N GLU A 23 16.90 8.72 25.86
CA GLU A 23 16.15 9.21 24.70
C GLU A 23 16.90 10.33 23.96
N SER A 24 17.66 11.13 24.72
CA SER A 24 18.50 12.22 24.18
C SER A 24 19.70 11.73 23.37
N GLU A 25 20.25 10.55 23.67
CA GLU A 25 21.39 9.96 22.96
C GLU A 25 20.95 9.29 21.65
N ALA A 26 19.74 8.72 21.62
CA ALA A 26 19.12 8.15 20.41
C ALA A 26 18.81 9.22 19.37
N LEU A 27 18.27 10.36 19.80
CA LEU A 27 17.92 11.49 18.94
C LEU A 27 19.14 12.15 18.28
N ARG A 28 20.31 12.11 18.94
CA ARG A 28 21.51 12.83 18.50
C ARG A 28 22.29 12.10 17.39
N LYS A 29 22.07 10.79 17.21
CA LYS A 29 22.72 9.96 16.18
C LYS A 29 21.96 9.90 14.85
N VAL A 30 20.71 10.37 14.78
CA VAL A 30 19.85 10.32 13.58
C VAL A 30 20.17 11.45 12.57
N LYS A 31 21.41 11.51 12.09
CA LYS A 31 21.81 12.36 10.95
C LYS A 31 22.15 11.56 9.68
N GLY A 32 21.67 10.33 9.59
CA GLY A 32 21.71 9.47 8.41
C GLY A 32 20.43 8.64 8.34
N LEU A 33 20.07 8.18 7.15
CA LEU A 33 18.96 7.24 6.92
C LEU A 33 19.18 5.98 7.76
N VAL A 34 18.41 5.83 8.84
CA VAL A 34 18.46 4.65 9.70
C VAL A 34 17.03 4.19 9.97
N TYR A 35 16.69 2.97 9.54
CA TYR A 35 15.43 2.32 9.88
C TYR A 35 15.53 1.81 11.30
N VAL A 36 14.66 2.27 12.20
CA VAL A 36 14.65 1.84 13.59
C VAL A 36 13.39 1.02 13.86
N ILE A 37 13.53 -0.21 14.34
CA ILE A 37 12.44 -1.02 14.93
C ILE A 37 12.52 -0.80 16.44
N VAL A 38 11.48 -0.28 17.10
CA VAL A 38 11.47 -0.05 18.56
C VAL A 38 10.47 -0.97 19.23
N LYS A 39 10.89 -1.68 20.27
CA LYS A 39 10.01 -2.36 21.23
C LYS A 39 9.78 -1.40 22.40
N ARG A 40 8.53 -1.20 22.80
CA ARG A 40 8.18 -0.45 24.01
C ARG A 40 7.55 -1.39 25.05
N GLN A 41 7.54 -0.95 26.30
CA GLN A 41 6.80 -1.60 27.40
C GLN A 41 5.58 -0.76 27.86
N ASP A 42 5.56 0.51 27.44
CA ASP A 42 4.43 1.42 27.54
C ASP A 42 4.57 2.54 26.48
N THR A 43 3.59 3.44 26.40
CA THR A 43 3.58 4.56 25.43
C THR A 43 4.78 5.51 25.52
N THR A 44 5.57 5.45 26.60
CA THR A 44 6.62 6.43 26.92
C THR A 44 8.04 5.84 26.98
N THR A 45 8.22 4.52 27.10
CA THR A 45 9.53 3.93 27.41
C THR A 45 9.96 2.88 26.37
N PRO A 46 10.99 3.15 25.54
CA PRO A 46 11.63 2.14 24.68
C PRO A 46 12.39 1.09 25.49
N THR A 47 12.10 -0.20 25.26
CA THR A 47 12.82 -1.32 25.87
C THR A 47 13.93 -1.90 24.99
N SER A 48 13.81 -1.86 23.66
CA SER A 48 14.88 -2.23 22.73
C SER A 48 14.70 -1.60 21.35
N TYR A 49 15.76 -1.49 20.55
CA TYR A 49 15.68 -1.04 19.17
C TYR A 49 16.63 -1.78 18.21
N MET A 50 16.32 -1.85 16.91
CA MET A 50 17.21 -2.34 15.85
C MET A 50 17.38 -1.29 14.77
N GLU A 51 18.61 -1.02 14.35
CA GLU A 51 18.97 0.00 13.35
C GLU A 51 19.41 -0.67 12.04
N PHE A 52 18.96 -0.14 10.89
CA PHE A 52 19.41 -0.57 9.56
C PHE A 52 19.77 0.62 8.68
N ASP A 53 20.85 0.48 7.93
CA ASP A 53 21.31 1.49 6.96
C ASP A 53 20.45 1.53 5.68
N GLU A 54 19.72 0.45 5.38
CA GLU A 54 18.83 0.30 4.20
C GLU A 54 17.46 -0.28 4.60
N GLU A 55 16.42 -0.07 3.78
CA GLU A 55 15.08 -0.61 4.04
C GLU A 55 15.10 -2.13 3.95
N PRO A 56 14.82 -2.89 5.03
CA PRO A 56 14.78 -4.33 4.93
C PRO A 56 13.64 -4.75 4.01
N SER A 57 13.90 -5.69 3.10
CA SER A 57 12.84 -6.32 2.31
C SER A 57 11.79 -6.94 3.26
N PRO A 58 10.54 -7.12 2.82
CA PRO A 58 9.51 -7.74 3.68
C PRO A 58 9.91 -9.10 4.27
N TRP A 59 10.76 -9.85 3.56
CA TRP A 59 11.25 -11.16 4.00
C TRP A 59 12.43 -11.06 4.97
N GLU A 60 13.31 -10.07 4.79
CA GLU A 60 14.34 -9.75 5.78
C GLU A 60 13.68 -9.27 7.07
N LEU A 61 12.70 -8.38 6.94
CA LEU A 61 11.91 -7.90 8.06
C LEU A 61 11.21 -9.05 8.80
N GLU A 62 10.65 -10.00 8.07
CA GLU A 62 10.06 -11.22 8.63
C GLU A 62 11.07 -12.03 9.46
N LYS A 63 12.27 -12.28 8.92
CA LYS A 63 13.33 -13.01 9.66
C LYS A 63 13.79 -12.25 10.91
N LEU A 64 13.90 -10.93 10.81
CA LEU A 64 14.37 -10.07 11.90
C LEU A 64 13.33 -9.99 13.02
N LEU A 65 12.05 -9.82 12.69
CA LEU A 65 10.95 -9.85 13.64
C LEU A 65 10.76 -11.25 14.27
N ALA A 66 10.96 -12.32 13.50
CA ALA A 66 10.89 -13.69 14.01
C ALA A 66 12.02 -14.03 15.00
N ALA A 67 13.23 -13.48 14.79
CA ALA A 67 14.34 -13.61 15.74
C ALA A 67 14.19 -12.75 17.00
N TRP A 68 13.29 -11.77 16.99
CA TRP A 68 13.03 -10.82 18.07
C TRP A 68 11.91 -11.23 19.03
N ALA A 69 11.11 -12.23 18.66
CA ALA A 69 10.17 -12.88 19.54
C ALA A 69 10.93 -13.97 20.32
N GLU A 70 11.26 -13.73 21.59
CA GLU A 70 11.83 -14.78 22.45
C GLU A 70 10.83 -15.94 22.60
N ASP A 71 11.37 -17.17 22.69
CA ASP A 71 10.66 -18.45 22.69
C ASP A 71 9.84 -18.77 23.97
N ASP A 72 9.62 -17.81 24.85
CA ASP A 72 8.79 -17.97 26.05
C ASP A 72 7.66 -16.93 26.04
N ASP A 73 6.51 -17.30 25.50
CA ASP A 73 5.27 -16.52 25.56
C ASP A 73 4.35 -17.03 26.69
N PRO A 74 4.37 -16.38 27.87
CA PRO A 74 3.31 -16.50 28.85
C PRO A 74 2.44 -15.24 28.96
N LEU A 75 2.42 -14.34 27.97
CA LEU A 75 1.59 -13.13 28.02
C LEU A 75 0.49 -13.17 26.97
N GLN A 76 -0.59 -13.86 27.38
CA GLN A 76 -1.93 -13.64 26.87
C GLN A 76 -2.27 -12.14 26.89
N ASP A 77 -2.62 -11.63 25.71
CA ASP A 77 -3.83 -10.84 25.49
C ASP A 77 -3.97 -9.51 26.26
N ASP A 78 -3.14 -8.49 25.92
CA ASP A 78 -3.53 -7.04 25.91
C ASP A 78 -2.36 -6.02 25.90
N GLN A 79 -1.10 -6.40 26.19
CA GLN A 79 -0.01 -5.42 26.42
C GLN A 79 1.28 -5.58 25.58
N GLN A 80 1.23 -5.91 24.29
CA GLN A 80 2.44 -5.84 23.45
C GLN A 80 2.42 -4.63 22.51
N ASP A 81 3.22 -3.64 22.91
CA ASP A 81 3.38 -2.34 22.29
C ASP A 81 3.87 -2.36 20.84
N VAL A 82 3.52 -1.24 20.20
CA VAL A 82 3.72 -0.84 18.81
C VAL A 82 5.17 -0.98 18.35
N ILE A 83 5.37 -1.77 17.29
CA ILE A 83 6.60 -1.72 16.46
C ILE A 83 6.48 -0.54 15.50
N ILE A 84 7.31 0.49 15.68
CA ILE A 84 7.33 1.68 14.83
C ILE A 84 8.45 1.52 13.80
N PHE A 85 8.15 1.62 12.50
CA PHE A 85 9.16 1.79 11.45
C PHE A 85 9.46 3.27 11.27
N SER A 86 10.69 3.69 11.57
CA SER A 86 11.11 5.05 11.32
C SER A 86 11.80 5.19 9.95
N LYS A 87 11.05 5.61 8.93
CA LYS A 87 11.54 6.71 8.07
C LYS A 87 11.27 8.09 8.74
N PHE A 88 10.48 8.10 9.82
CA PHE A 88 9.99 9.27 10.52
C PHE A 88 10.86 9.81 11.66
N ARG A 89 12.08 9.28 11.87
CA ARG A 89 12.99 9.82 12.91
C ARG A 89 13.90 10.96 12.43
N SER A 90 13.72 11.51 11.23
CA SER A 90 14.39 12.79 10.91
C SER A 90 13.84 13.97 11.73
N THR A 91 12.71 13.80 12.42
CA THR A 91 12.18 14.80 13.34
C THR A 91 11.80 14.09 14.62
N GLY A 92 12.54 14.32 15.72
CA GLY A 92 12.25 13.78 17.05
C GLY A 92 10.95 14.34 17.63
N VAL A 93 9.83 14.05 17.00
CA VAL A 93 8.56 14.63 17.36
C VAL A 93 7.58 13.51 17.65
N ASP A 94 7.11 13.49 18.89
CA ASP A 94 5.96 12.72 19.32
C ASP A 94 4.84 12.85 18.29
N LEU A 95 3.98 11.83 18.15
CA LEU A 95 2.73 11.94 17.36
C LEU A 95 1.69 12.81 18.07
N ASP A 96 2.14 13.85 18.79
CA ASP A 96 1.26 14.89 19.27
C ASP A 96 0.67 15.68 18.08
N THR A 97 -0.39 16.42 18.37
CA THR A 97 -1.17 17.16 17.38
C THR A 97 -0.32 18.18 16.61
N GLU A 98 0.64 18.82 17.28
CA GLU A 98 1.45 19.92 16.73
C GLU A 98 2.51 19.40 15.75
N SER A 99 3.15 18.30 16.11
CA SER A 99 4.06 17.51 15.29
C SER A 99 3.46 17.08 13.96
N PHE A 100 2.31 16.38 14.04
CA PHE A 100 1.64 15.85 12.87
C PHE A 100 1.22 16.97 11.92
N SER A 101 0.63 18.04 12.47
CA SER A 101 0.19 19.21 11.69
C SER A 101 1.35 19.86 10.94
N SER A 102 2.46 20.11 11.65
CA SER A 102 3.66 20.71 11.07
C SER A 102 4.28 19.84 9.97
N HIS A 103 4.39 18.53 10.20
CA HIS A 103 4.95 17.60 9.22
C HIS A 103 4.07 17.47 7.99
N LEU A 104 2.76 17.26 8.18
CA LEU A 104 1.80 17.14 7.09
C LEU A 104 1.85 18.40 6.20
N LYS A 105 1.88 19.58 6.80
CA LYS A 105 2.02 20.85 6.06
C LYS A 105 3.34 20.95 5.32
N CYS A 106 4.44 20.53 5.92
CA CYS A 106 5.75 20.47 5.26
C CYS A 106 5.68 19.61 3.98
N LEU A 107 5.15 18.38 4.07
CA LEU A 107 5.01 17.49 2.92
C LEU A 107 4.08 18.05 1.84
N LEU A 108 2.95 18.66 2.23
CA LEU A 108 2.02 19.29 1.29
C LEU A 108 2.68 20.45 0.54
N SER A 109 3.47 21.28 1.23
CA SER A 109 4.22 22.38 0.61
C SER A 109 5.35 21.92 -0.32
N ALA A 110 5.83 20.68 -0.17
CA ALA A 110 6.82 20.08 -1.06
C ALA A 110 6.20 19.60 -2.39
N VAL A 111 4.86 19.52 -2.49
CA VAL A 111 4.16 19.17 -3.73
C VAL A 111 4.08 20.42 -4.63
N PRO A 112 4.62 20.39 -5.86
CA PRO A 112 4.55 21.51 -6.79
C PRO A 112 3.12 21.99 -7.04
N GLU A 113 2.94 23.26 -7.39
CA GLU A 113 1.61 23.81 -7.71
C GLU A 113 1.05 23.24 -9.03
N ASP A 114 1.93 22.89 -9.97
CA ASP A 114 1.59 22.27 -11.25
C ASP A 114 1.54 20.73 -11.18
N ASP A 115 1.47 20.15 -9.96
CA ASP A 115 1.43 18.70 -9.78
C ASP A 115 0.20 18.08 -10.47
N PRO A 116 0.35 16.96 -11.22
CA PRO A 116 -0.75 16.35 -11.97
C PRO A 116 -1.97 16.01 -11.11
N LEU A 117 -1.77 15.69 -9.83
CA LEU A 117 -2.85 15.33 -8.92
C LEU A 117 -3.62 16.54 -8.37
N LYS A 118 -3.03 17.74 -8.40
CA LYS A 118 -3.72 19.01 -8.09
C LYS A 118 -4.57 19.50 -9.25
N SER A 119 -4.28 19.06 -10.48
CA SER A 119 -5.08 19.47 -11.64
C SER A 119 -6.44 18.77 -11.67
N SER A 120 -7.52 19.56 -11.71
CA SER A 120 -8.91 19.09 -11.91
C SER A 120 -9.15 18.60 -13.34
N ILE A 121 -8.23 18.90 -14.25
CA ILE A 121 -8.26 18.49 -15.65
C ILE A 121 -7.73 17.06 -15.68
N GLN A 122 -8.56 16.10 -16.08
CA GLN A 122 -8.09 14.81 -16.58
C GLN A 122 -7.21 15.11 -17.81
N SER A 123 -5.92 15.39 -17.60
CA SER A 123 -4.98 15.67 -18.70
C SER A 123 -5.09 14.56 -19.73
N GLU A 124 -5.11 14.90 -21.02
CA GLU A 124 -4.99 13.93 -22.11
C GLU A 124 -3.99 12.86 -21.72
N LEU A 125 -4.49 11.64 -21.47
CA LEU A 125 -3.67 10.57 -20.94
C LEU A 125 -2.55 10.29 -21.97
N CYS A 126 -1.33 10.73 -21.67
CA CYS A 126 -0.16 10.00 -22.13
C CYS A 126 -0.10 8.73 -21.29
N LEU A 127 -0.92 7.76 -21.68
CA LEU A 127 -0.73 6.38 -21.26
C LEU A 127 0.75 6.06 -21.52
N PRO A 128 1.47 5.41 -20.60
CA PRO A 128 2.65 4.70 -21.02
C PRO A 128 2.16 3.71 -22.07
N ARG A 129 2.37 4.03 -23.35
CA ARG A 129 2.56 2.97 -24.32
C ARG A 129 3.82 2.29 -23.82
N LEU A 130 3.63 1.26 -23.03
CA LEU A 130 4.63 0.24 -22.80
C LEU A 130 4.87 -0.33 -24.21
N LYS A 131 5.88 0.25 -24.86
CA LYS A 131 6.20 -0.02 -26.26
C LYS A 131 6.46 -1.53 -26.33
N ASP A 132 5.72 -2.22 -27.21
CA ASP A 132 5.82 -3.67 -27.47
C ASP A 132 5.11 -4.63 -26.49
N ASP A 133 4.28 -4.13 -25.59
CA ASP A 133 3.47 -4.98 -24.71
C ASP A 133 2.38 -5.78 -25.48
N PRO A 134 2.02 -6.99 -25.01
CA PRO A 134 0.99 -7.81 -25.66
C PRO A 134 -0.44 -7.30 -25.44
N PHE A 135 -0.60 -6.07 -24.94
CA PHE A 135 -1.89 -5.45 -24.65
C PHE A 135 -1.88 -3.94 -24.86
N MET A 136 -3.07 -3.35 -24.82
CA MET A 136 -3.30 -1.91 -24.84
C MET A 136 -4.35 -1.51 -23.80
N ILE A 137 -4.25 -0.30 -23.27
CA ILE A 137 -5.29 0.27 -22.41
C ILE A 137 -6.30 0.99 -23.30
N GLN A 138 -7.58 0.73 -23.09
CA GLN A 138 -8.68 1.42 -23.76
C GLN A 138 -9.87 1.62 -22.83
N GLU A 139 -10.75 2.55 -23.19
CA GLU A 139 -12.04 2.67 -22.51
C GLU A 139 -12.96 1.49 -22.87
N ILE A 140 -13.59 0.90 -21.86
CA ILE A 140 -14.53 -0.20 -21.98
C ILE A 140 -15.89 0.28 -21.47
N PRO A 141 -16.94 0.27 -22.31
CA PRO A 141 -18.26 0.74 -21.93
C PRO A 141 -18.75 0.12 -20.61
N GLY A 142 -19.08 0.98 -19.64
CA GLY A 142 -19.57 0.59 -18.33
C GLY A 142 -18.53 0.03 -17.35
N LYS A 143 -17.23 0.01 -17.72
CA LYS A 143 -16.13 -0.43 -16.83
C LYS A 143 -15.02 0.62 -16.64
N GLY A 144 -15.10 1.75 -17.33
CA GLY A 144 -14.01 2.73 -17.35
C GLY A 144 -12.86 2.23 -18.22
N GLN A 145 -11.62 2.47 -17.81
CA GLN A 145 -10.45 1.98 -18.55
C GLN A 145 -10.21 0.49 -18.26
N GLY A 146 -9.76 -0.25 -19.27
CA GLY A 146 -9.35 -1.64 -19.12
C GLY A 146 -8.24 -2.00 -20.10
N VAL A 147 -7.70 -3.21 -19.91
CA VAL A 147 -6.55 -3.71 -20.67
C VAL A 147 -7.01 -4.78 -21.64
N ILE A 148 -6.66 -4.66 -22.92
CA ILE A 148 -7.07 -5.58 -24.00
C ILE A 148 -5.85 -6.18 -24.68
N ALA A 149 -5.87 -7.50 -24.90
CA ALA A 149 -4.82 -8.20 -25.63
C ALA A 149 -4.73 -7.71 -27.09
N THR A 150 -3.53 -7.35 -27.55
CA THR A 150 -3.27 -6.94 -28.94
C THR A 150 -2.81 -8.10 -29.81
N ARG A 151 -2.37 -9.20 -29.18
CA ARG A 151 -1.92 -10.44 -29.82
C ARG A 151 -2.25 -11.63 -28.93
N ARG A 152 -2.13 -12.85 -29.46
CA ARG A 152 -2.32 -14.08 -28.68
C ARG A 152 -1.32 -14.15 -27.53
N ILE A 153 -1.80 -14.42 -26.32
CA ILE A 153 -1.00 -14.63 -25.10
C ILE A 153 -1.19 -16.09 -24.66
N PRO A 154 -0.18 -16.95 -24.81
CA PRO A 154 -0.27 -18.34 -24.35
C PRO A 154 -0.45 -18.46 -22.83
N ALA A 155 -1.14 -19.52 -22.40
CA ALA A 155 -1.23 -19.88 -20.99
C ALA A 155 0.16 -19.97 -20.33
N GLY A 156 0.28 -19.44 -19.11
CA GLY A 156 1.54 -19.42 -18.35
C GLY A 156 2.48 -18.26 -18.70
N SER A 157 2.20 -17.48 -19.74
CA SER A 157 3.02 -16.31 -20.10
C SER A 157 3.00 -15.28 -18.97
N ILE A 158 4.17 -14.71 -18.66
CA ILE A 158 4.28 -13.50 -17.83
C ILE A 158 3.87 -12.31 -18.71
N VAL A 159 2.84 -11.60 -18.26
CA VAL A 159 2.27 -10.43 -18.96
C VAL A 159 2.80 -9.14 -18.36
N LEU A 160 2.99 -9.10 -17.04
CA LEU A 160 3.57 -7.98 -16.31
C LEU A 160 4.54 -8.47 -15.24
N ASP A 161 5.61 -7.70 -15.03
CA ASP A 161 6.44 -7.67 -13.83
C ASP A 161 6.49 -6.21 -13.37
N ASP A 162 5.65 -5.88 -12.39
CA ASP A 162 5.27 -4.51 -12.07
C ASP A 162 5.82 -4.11 -10.69
N PRO A 163 6.77 -3.16 -10.60
CA PRO A 163 7.26 -2.66 -9.32
C PRO A 163 6.19 -1.80 -8.62
N PHE A 164 6.20 -1.79 -7.29
CA PHE A 164 5.31 -0.88 -6.54
C PHE A 164 5.84 0.55 -6.59
N VAL A 165 4.93 1.52 -6.56
CA VAL A 165 5.27 2.95 -6.47
C VAL A 165 4.95 3.55 -5.11
N LEU A 166 4.03 2.93 -4.37
CA LEU A 166 3.74 3.26 -2.97
C LEU A 166 3.63 1.97 -2.16
N SER A 167 4.18 1.97 -0.95
CA SER A 167 4.15 0.86 0.00
C SER A 167 3.87 1.39 1.39
N ILE A 168 2.68 1.10 1.93
CA ILE A 168 2.23 1.53 3.24
C ILE A 168 2.26 0.34 4.19
N GLN A 169 2.86 0.54 5.35
CA GLN A 169 2.95 -0.45 6.41
C GLN A 169 2.06 -0.01 7.58
N GLU A 170 1.18 -0.89 8.03
CA GLU A 170 0.23 -0.61 9.10
C GLU A 170 0.01 -1.82 10.02
N PRO A 171 -0.43 -1.63 11.27
CA PRO A 171 -0.81 -2.73 12.12
C PRO A 171 -1.93 -3.58 11.49
N SER A 172 -1.85 -4.91 11.63
CA SER A 172 -2.89 -5.84 11.20
C SER A 172 -4.18 -5.73 12.00
N ARG A 173 -4.05 -5.32 13.27
CA ARG A 173 -5.19 -5.17 14.19
C ARG A 173 -6.04 -4.00 13.70
N ALA A 174 -7.33 -4.27 13.52
CA ALA A 174 -8.29 -3.22 13.22
C ALA A 174 -8.35 -2.22 14.39
N PRO A 175 -8.45 -0.90 14.10
CA PRO A 175 -8.61 0.09 15.15
C PRO A 175 -9.85 -0.23 15.98
N THR A 176 -9.71 -0.24 17.30
CA THR A 176 -10.81 -0.55 18.23
C THR A 176 -11.51 0.70 18.74
N THR A 177 -10.86 1.85 18.64
CA THR A 177 -11.39 3.15 19.03
C THR A 177 -11.25 4.17 17.89
N GLU A 178 -12.00 5.26 17.98
CA GLU A 178 -11.85 6.40 17.07
C GLU A 178 -10.46 7.03 17.16
N TYR A 179 -9.88 7.06 18.37
CA TYR A 179 -8.51 7.51 18.59
C TYR A 179 -7.49 6.66 17.83
N ASP A 180 -7.61 5.33 17.89
CA ASP A 180 -6.75 4.40 17.15
C ASP A 180 -6.90 4.60 15.63
N ALA A 181 -8.14 4.75 15.16
CA ALA A 181 -8.42 4.97 13.75
C ALA A 181 -7.80 6.28 13.23
N ASN A 182 -7.88 7.35 14.02
CA ASN A 182 -7.28 8.64 13.69
C ASN A 182 -5.76 8.57 13.65
N ASN A 183 -5.14 7.89 14.62
CA ASN A 183 -3.68 7.71 14.63
C ASN A 183 -3.19 6.85 13.46
N LEU A 184 -3.94 5.80 13.11
CA LEU A 184 -3.67 5.00 11.92
C LEU A 184 -3.74 5.86 10.65
N LEU A 185 -4.76 6.71 10.52
CA LEU A 185 -4.87 7.62 9.38
C LEU A 185 -3.66 8.56 9.29
N LYS A 186 -3.25 9.18 10.40
CA LYS A 186 -2.06 10.06 10.44
C LYS A 186 -0.83 9.33 9.92
N LEU A 187 -0.60 8.10 10.39
CA LEU A 187 0.51 7.25 9.98
C LEU A 187 0.47 6.95 8.47
N VAL A 188 -0.70 6.58 7.95
CA VAL A 188 -0.89 6.28 6.52
C VAL A 188 -0.65 7.53 5.66
N LEU A 189 -1.21 8.68 6.04
CA LEU A 189 -1.06 9.93 5.30
C LEU A 189 0.39 10.38 5.20
N LEU A 190 1.12 10.36 6.32
CA LEU A 190 2.51 10.76 6.33
C LEU A 190 3.36 9.82 5.46
N GLN A 191 3.23 8.50 5.61
CA GLN A 191 3.96 7.52 4.78
C GLN A 191 3.69 7.72 3.29
N MET A 192 2.43 7.94 2.93
CA MET A 192 1.99 8.07 1.55
C MET A 192 2.50 9.37 0.92
N LEU A 193 2.42 10.50 1.64
CA LEU A 193 2.89 11.79 1.15
C LEU A 193 4.42 11.86 1.07
N ASP A 194 5.14 11.29 2.04
CA ASP A 194 6.60 11.18 1.97
C ASP A 194 7.01 10.47 0.67
N GLN A 195 6.46 9.28 0.42
CA GLN A 195 6.76 8.53 -0.80
C GLN A 195 6.32 9.27 -2.07
N TYR A 196 5.12 9.86 -2.08
CA TYR A 196 4.61 10.61 -3.23
C TYR A 196 5.52 11.79 -3.63
N THR A 197 6.00 12.56 -2.65
CA THR A 197 6.90 13.71 -2.90
C THR A 197 8.26 13.30 -3.46
N GLN A 198 8.65 12.03 -3.33
CA GLN A 198 9.87 11.46 -3.91
C GLN A 198 9.65 10.89 -5.32
N LEU A 199 8.40 10.69 -5.76
CA LEU A 199 8.12 10.13 -7.09
C LEU A 199 8.49 11.10 -8.23
N PRO A 200 9.03 10.58 -9.36
CA PRO A 200 9.18 11.36 -10.59
C PRO A 200 7.83 11.90 -11.09
N VAL A 201 7.85 13.07 -11.73
CA VAL A 201 6.62 13.72 -12.26
C VAL A 201 5.82 12.82 -13.20
N GLU A 202 6.49 11.98 -14.00
CA GLU A 202 5.81 11.05 -14.90
C GLU A 202 5.08 9.94 -14.13
N THR A 203 5.70 9.41 -13.07
CA THR A 203 5.06 8.45 -12.16
C THR A 203 3.85 9.06 -11.46
N ARG A 204 3.95 10.32 -11.01
CA ARG A 204 2.82 11.06 -10.43
C ARG A 204 1.67 11.27 -11.41
N ARG A 205 1.97 11.58 -12.67
CA ARG A 205 0.98 11.69 -13.75
C ARG A 205 0.27 10.36 -14.00
N GLN A 206 1.01 9.26 -14.02
CA GLN A 206 0.44 7.92 -14.15
C GLN A 206 -0.42 7.53 -12.96
N LEU A 207 0.00 7.87 -11.73
CA LEU A 207 -0.80 7.68 -10.53
C LEU A 207 -2.07 8.51 -10.56
N ALA A 208 -1.99 9.80 -10.90
CA ALA A 208 -3.12 10.74 -10.94
C ALA A 208 -4.21 10.36 -11.96
N SER A 209 -3.87 9.51 -12.94
CA SER A 209 -4.80 8.98 -13.93
C SER A 209 -5.43 7.63 -13.54
N LEU A 210 -5.09 7.06 -12.38
CA LEU A 210 -5.78 5.89 -11.84
C LEU A 210 -7.16 6.28 -11.28
N HIS A 211 -8.07 5.30 -11.22
CA HIS A 211 -9.39 5.47 -10.62
C HIS A 211 -9.27 5.62 -9.11
N GLY A 212 -9.87 6.66 -8.53
CA GLY A 212 -10.01 6.83 -7.09
C GLY A 212 -11.48 6.85 -6.72
N HIS A 213 -11.98 5.78 -6.10
CA HIS A 213 -13.35 5.72 -5.62
C HIS A 213 -13.50 6.56 -4.35
N ILE A 214 -14.20 7.70 -4.47
CA ILE A 214 -14.53 8.59 -3.35
C ILE A 214 -15.94 8.26 -2.88
N LYS A 215 -16.07 7.94 -1.58
CA LYS A 215 -17.37 7.63 -0.96
C LYS A 215 -18.08 8.92 -0.55
N GLN A 216 -19.40 8.86 -0.48
CA GLN A 216 -20.17 9.96 0.10
C GLN A 216 -19.72 10.21 1.55
N GLY A 217 -19.52 11.48 1.90
CA GLY A 217 -19.05 11.90 3.23
C GLY A 217 -17.55 11.75 3.47
N THR A 218 -16.75 11.29 2.48
CA THR A 218 -15.28 11.21 2.63
C THR A 218 -14.66 12.58 2.94
N SER A 219 -15.08 13.65 2.25
CA SER A 219 -14.55 14.99 2.48
C SER A 219 -14.84 15.52 3.87
N ASP A 220 -16.09 15.39 4.33
CA ASP A 220 -16.51 15.81 5.67
C ASP A 220 -15.73 15.04 6.76
N TRP A 221 -15.55 13.73 6.56
CA TRP A 221 -14.77 12.90 7.47
C TRP A 221 -13.31 13.34 7.54
N PHE A 222 -12.63 13.51 6.39
CA PHE A 222 -11.25 13.98 6.36
C PHE A 222 -11.08 15.36 7.00
N TYR A 223 -11.97 16.29 6.65
CA TYR A 223 -11.95 17.63 7.22
C TYR A 223 -12.08 17.60 8.75
N SER A 224 -13.03 16.80 9.28
CA SER A 224 -13.23 16.62 10.72
C SER A 224 -11.99 16.06 11.42
N VAL A 225 -11.39 14.99 10.87
CA VAL A 225 -10.23 14.32 11.47
C VAL A 225 -9.00 15.24 11.47
N LEU A 226 -8.71 15.91 10.35
CA LEU A 226 -7.56 16.80 10.22
C LEU A 226 -7.71 18.04 11.10
N ARG A 227 -8.91 18.62 11.17
CA ARG A 227 -9.19 19.76 12.06
C ARG A 227 -9.05 19.39 13.53
N THR A 228 -9.53 18.21 13.93
CA THR A 228 -9.37 17.69 15.30
C THR A 228 -7.90 17.42 15.62
N ALA A 229 -7.12 17.04 14.61
CA ALA A 229 -5.66 16.91 14.69
C ALA A 229 -4.91 18.25 14.56
N GLY A 230 -5.57 19.40 14.72
CA GLY A 230 -4.94 20.72 14.74
C GLY A 230 -4.31 21.14 13.41
N VAL A 231 -4.74 20.52 12.30
CA VAL A 231 -4.28 20.87 10.96
C VAL A 231 -5.16 21.98 10.40
N ASP A 232 -4.56 23.14 10.14
CA ASP A 232 -5.19 24.21 9.38
C ASP A 232 -5.10 23.90 7.87
N ILE A 233 -5.99 23.05 7.37
CA ILE A 233 -5.97 22.58 5.99
C ILE A 233 -6.85 23.46 5.08
N THR A 234 -6.32 23.83 3.92
CA THR A 234 -7.06 24.55 2.88
C THR A 234 -7.86 23.59 2.00
N GLU A 235 -8.91 24.06 1.33
CA GLU A 235 -9.73 23.23 0.43
C GLU A 235 -8.90 22.53 -0.67
N PRO A 236 -7.94 23.17 -1.37
CA PRO A 236 -7.12 22.48 -2.37
C PRO A 236 -6.20 21.41 -1.79
N GLU A 237 -5.64 21.65 -0.59
CA GLU A 237 -4.83 20.64 0.11
C GLU A 237 -5.70 19.45 0.53
N LEU A 238 -6.91 19.70 1.00
CA LEU A 238 -7.86 18.67 1.39
C LEU A 238 -8.26 17.80 0.19
N ASP A 239 -8.61 18.42 -0.94
CA ASP A 239 -8.94 17.72 -2.19
C ASP A 239 -7.77 16.84 -2.66
N PHE A 240 -6.55 17.38 -2.63
CA PHE A 240 -5.35 16.63 -2.96
C PHE A 240 -5.15 15.40 -2.07
N VAL A 241 -5.25 15.57 -0.74
CA VAL A 241 -5.09 14.46 0.22
C VAL A 241 -6.15 13.39 0.01
N ILE A 242 -7.42 13.79 -0.14
CA ILE A 242 -8.53 12.88 -0.38
C ILE A 242 -8.29 12.10 -1.68
N ARG A 243 -7.93 12.81 -2.76
CA ARG A 243 -7.71 12.18 -4.06
C ARG A 243 -6.56 11.18 -4.02
N LEU A 244 -5.41 11.54 -3.43
CA LEU A 244 -4.28 10.63 -3.26
C LEU A 244 -4.67 9.38 -2.46
N TYR A 245 -5.32 9.57 -1.31
CA TYR A 245 -5.76 8.51 -0.43
C TYR A 245 -6.77 7.58 -1.11
N CYS A 246 -7.75 8.13 -1.82
CA CYS A 246 -8.76 7.35 -2.54
C CYS A 246 -8.17 6.59 -3.73
N ILE A 247 -7.24 7.18 -4.49
CA ILE A 247 -6.49 6.45 -5.53
C ILE A 247 -5.73 5.30 -4.89
N PHE A 248 -5.01 5.54 -3.80
CA PHE A 248 -4.29 4.48 -3.11
C PHE A 248 -5.24 3.34 -2.69
N ASN A 249 -6.31 3.64 -1.96
CA ASN A 249 -7.28 2.68 -1.42
C ASN A 249 -8.17 1.97 -2.45
N THR A 250 -8.20 2.44 -3.69
CA THR A 250 -8.96 1.79 -4.75
C THR A 250 -8.09 0.76 -5.49
N ASN A 251 -6.78 0.95 -5.44
CA ASN A 251 -5.81 0.30 -6.30
C ASN A 251 -4.76 -0.51 -5.53
N GLU A 252 -4.79 -0.51 -4.20
CA GLU A 252 -3.81 -1.23 -3.41
C GLU A 252 -4.03 -2.73 -3.47
N PHE A 253 -2.92 -3.45 -3.37
CA PHE A 253 -2.88 -4.87 -3.15
C PHE A 253 -2.34 -5.12 -1.76
N LEU A 254 -3.13 -5.81 -0.95
CA LEU A 254 -2.73 -6.24 0.38
C LEU A 254 -1.86 -7.49 0.30
N LYS A 255 -0.69 -7.45 0.94
CA LYS A 255 0.03 -8.63 1.39
C LYS A 255 0.01 -8.66 2.91
N VAL A 256 -0.49 -9.76 3.45
CA VAL A 256 -0.23 -10.09 4.86
C VAL A 256 1.17 -10.71 4.89
N ALA A 257 2.06 -10.15 5.70
CA ALA A 257 3.40 -10.73 5.87
C ALA A 257 3.25 -12.17 6.39
N PRO A 258 3.84 -13.19 5.73
CA PRO A 258 3.87 -14.54 6.29
C PRO A 258 4.62 -14.55 7.63
N GLY A 259 4.29 -15.48 8.53
CA GLY A 259 4.98 -15.66 9.81
C GLY A 259 4.09 -15.49 11.04
N LYS A 260 4.65 -15.76 12.23
CA LYS A 260 3.95 -15.61 13.53
C LYS A 260 3.59 -14.15 13.86
N SER A 261 4.07 -13.18 13.08
CA SER A 261 3.68 -11.77 13.20
C SER A 261 2.38 -11.50 12.45
N TRP A 262 1.25 -11.96 13.01
CA TRP A 262 -0.10 -11.50 12.64
C TRP A 262 -0.33 -10.01 12.95
N THR A 263 0.73 -9.26 13.22
CA THR A 263 0.74 -7.90 13.77
C THR A 263 0.81 -6.81 12.70
N TRP A 264 1.21 -7.10 11.46
CA TRP A 264 1.40 -6.09 10.39
C TRP A 264 0.82 -6.45 9.01
N ARG A 265 0.34 -5.43 8.31
CA ARG A 265 -0.15 -5.44 6.92
C ARG A 265 0.71 -4.54 6.06
N ILE A 266 1.01 -5.01 4.85
CA ILE A 266 1.70 -4.21 3.83
C ILE A 266 0.76 -4.03 2.65
N ARG A 267 0.48 -2.78 2.32
CA ARG A 267 -0.41 -2.38 1.22
C ARG A 267 0.41 -1.68 0.15
N ARG A 268 0.28 -2.10 -1.11
CA ARG A 268 1.10 -1.59 -2.21
C ARG A 268 0.29 -1.19 -3.41
N LEU A 269 0.70 -0.11 -4.08
CA LEU A 269 0.12 0.34 -5.34
C LEU A 269 1.09 0.06 -6.50
N PHE A 270 0.55 -0.49 -7.59
CA PHE A 270 1.28 -0.94 -8.77
C PHE A 270 0.66 -0.33 -10.02
N LEU A 271 1.39 0.52 -10.76
CA LEU A 271 0.78 1.37 -11.78
C LEU A 271 0.14 0.58 -12.93
N SER A 272 0.80 -0.46 -13.44
CA SER A 272 0.31 -1.22 -14.58
C SER A 272 -0.75 -2.24 -14.19
N THR A 273 -0.57 -2.91 -13.05
CA THR A 273 -1.48 -3.92 -12.53
C THR A 273 -2.82 -3.29 -12.15
N SER A 274 -2.83 -2.08 -11.60
CA SER A 274 -4.04 -1.33 -11.25
C SER A 274 -4.91 -0.94 -12.47
N ARG A 275 -4.43 -1.11 -13.71
CA ARG A 275 -5.23 -0.92 -14.93
C ARG A 275 -6.05 -2.15 -15.31
N ILE A 276 -5.76 -3.31 -14.72
CA ILE A 276 -6.41 -4.56 -15.09
C ILE A 276 -7.74 -4.69 -14.33
N ASN A 277 -8.84 -4.75 -15.08
CA ASN A 277 -10.18 -4.84 -14.53
C ASN A 277 -10.50 -6.16 -13.82
N HIS A 278 -11.56 -6.11 -13.01
CA HIS A 278 -12.08 -7.28 -12.34
C HIS A 278 -12.93 -8.20 -13.25
N SER A 279 -12.75 -9.51 -13.09
CA SER A 279 -13.73 -10.54 -13.47
C SER A 279 -13.80 -11.64 -12.40
N CYS A 280 -15.01 -12.14 -12.09
CA CYS A 280 -15.18 -13.28 -11.18
C CYS A 280 -14.58 -14.58 -11.75
N ARG A 281 -14.46 -14.65 -13.08
CA ARG A 281 -13.74 -15.67 -13.84
C ARG A 281 -12.61 -14.98 -14.61
N PRO A 282 -11.49 -14.68 -13.94
CA PRO A 282 -10.38 -13.96 -14.56
C PRO A 282 -9.70 -14.84 -15.63
N ASN A 283 -8.92 -14.22 -16.51
CA ASN A 283 -7.99 -14.92 -17.41
C ASN A 283 -6.52 -14.73 -17.02
N MET A 284 -6.26 -13.99 -15.95
CA MET A 284 -4.94 -13.83 -15.36
C MET A 284 -4.97 -14.06 -13.85
N ARG A 285 -3.79 -14.32 -13.30
CA ARG A 285 -3.54 -14.34 -11.86
C ARG A 285 -2.35 -13.46 -11.56
N SER A 286 -2.28 -12.97 -10.33
CA SER A 286 -1.14 -12.20 -9.87
C SER A 286 -0.45 -12.90 -8.70
N THR A 287 0.88 -12.86 -8.70
CA THR A 287 1.74 -13.29 -7.59
C THR A 287 2.65 -12.13 -7.21
N GLN A 288 3.46 -12.30 -6.16
CA GLN A 288 4.42 -11.27 -5.74
C GLN A 288 5.81 -11.89 -5.58
N THR A 289 6.83 -11.18 -6.07
CA THR A 289 8.23 -11.59 -5.90
C THR A 289 8.73 -11.30 -4.48
N THR A 290 9.95 -11.73 -4.18
CA THR A 290 10.67 -11.42 -2.93
C THR A 290 10.95 -9.93 -2.79
N GLU A 291 11.23 -9.26 -3.90
CA GLU A 291 11.49 -7.82 -4.01
C GLU A 291 10.19 -7.00 -3.95
N GLY A 292 9.03 -7.68 -3.91
CA GLY A 292 7.72 -7.03 -3.78
C GLY A 292 7.06 -6.65 -5.10
N HIS A 293 7.65 -6.98 -6.26
CA HIS A 293 7.02 -6.75 -7.57
C HIS A 293 5.78 -7.62 -7.74
N LYS A 294 4.79 -7.11 -8.47
CA LYS A 294 3.60 -7.86 -8.86
C LYS A 294 3.83 -8.54 -10.21
N VAL A 295 3.81 -9.86 -10.21
CA VAL A 295 3.94 -10.66 -11.45
C VAL A 295 2.57 -11.13 -11.88
N VAL A 296 2.13 -10.73 -13.07
CA VAL A 296 0.84 -11.12 -13.65
C VAL A 296 1.06 -12.18 -14.72
N THR A 297 0.38 -13.32 -14.59
CA THR A 297 0.50 -14.45 -15.52
C THR A 297 -0.85 -14.86 -16.10
N ALA A 298 -0.87 -15.24 -17.38
CA ALA A 298 -2.06 -15.78 -18.04
C ALA A 298 -2.38 -17.17 -17.49
N ILE A 299 -3.64 -17.43 -17.11
CA ILE A 299 -4.07 -18.75 -16.59
C ILE A 299 -4.60 -19.68 -17.68
N ARG A 300 -4.89 -19.13 -18.85
CA ARG A 300 -5.33 -19.81 -20.07
C ARG A 300 -4.76 -19.06 -21.29
N ASP A 301 -4.91 -19.63 -22.47
CA ASP A 301 -4.67 -18.90 -23.70
C ASP A 301 -5.65 -17.71 -23.80
N ILE A 302 -5.15 -16.56 -24.24
CA ILE A 302 -5.90 -15.33 -24.44
C ILE A 302 -5.74 -14.89 -25.89
N GLU A 303 -6.85 -14.69 -26.58
CA GLU A 303 -6.89 -14.28 -27.98
C GLU A 303 -6.85 -12.75 -28.14
N PRO A 304 -6.39 -12.23 -29.29
CA PRO A 304 -6.44 -10.80 -29.57
C PRO A 304 -7.86 -10.25 -29.41
N GLY A 305 -8.00 -9.09 -28.76
CA GLY A 305 -9.28 -8.44 -28.49
C GLY A 305 -9.95 -8.88 -27.19
N GLU A 306 -9.47 -9.92 -26.51
CA GLU A 306 -9.97 -10.27 -25.17
C GLU A 306 -9.49 -9.27 -24.11
N GLU A 307 -10.38 -8.93 -23.17
CA GLU A 307 -10.04 -8.13 -21.99
C GLU A 307 -9.20 -8.96 -21.02
N LEU A 308 -8.06 -8.42 -20.62
CA LEU A 308 -7.22 -8.94 -19.56
C LEU A 308 -7.87 -8.59 -18.22
N THR A 309 -8.11 -9.60 -17.38
CA THR A 309 -8.83 -9.45 -16.11
C THR A 309 -8.17 -10.19 -14.96
N LEU A 310 -8.21 -9.57 -13.77
CA LEU A 310 -7.80 -10.14 -12.50
C LEU A 310 -9.02 -10.33 -11.58
N LYS A 311 -8.80 -11.07 -10.49
CA LYS A 311 -9.77 -11.21 -9.42
C LYS A 311 -9.35 -10.26 -8.28
N TYR A 312 -10.21 -9.32 -7.90
CA TYR A 312 -9.87 -8.29 -6.90
C TYR A 312 -9.96 -8.81 -5.48
N LEU A 313 -10.95 -9.67 -5.19
CA LEU A 313 -11.08 -10.35 -3.91
C LEU A 313 -11.22 -11.83 -4.14
N ASP A 314 -10.66 -12.62 -3.23
CA ASP A 314 -11.00 -14.03 -3.16
C ASP A 314 -12.43 -14.21 -2.66
N HIS A 315 -13.26 -14.85 -3.49
CA HIS A 315 -14.64 -15.22 -3.17
C HIS A 315 -14.73 -15.90 -1.80
N TYR A 316 -15.13 -15.15 -0.78
CA TYR A 316 -15.93 -15.67 0.32
C TYR A 316 -17.31 -16.06 -0.22
N PRO A 317 -18.11 -16.89 0.47
CA PRO A 317 -19.42 -17.34 -0.01
C PRO A 317 -20.45 -16.20 0.02
N TYR A 318 -20.23 -15.18 -0.79
CA TYR A 318 -21.15 -14.07 -0.99
C TYR A 318 -22.28 -14.51 -1.92
N SER A 319 -23.50 -14.18 -1.52
CA SER A 319 -24.61 -14.06 -2.44
C SER A 319 -24.32 -13.00 -3.51
N ARG A 320 -25.09 -13.02 -4.61
CA ARG A 320 -24.98 -12.00 -5.66
C ARG A 320 -25.10 -10.59 -5.09
N ARG A 321 -26.09 -10.36 -4.24
CA ARG A 321 -26.36 -9.05 -3.64
C ARG A 321 -25.20 -8.56 -2.79
N GLU A 322 -24.66 -9.41 -1.91
CA GLU A 322 -23.51 -9.05 -1.08
C GLU A 322 -22.28 -8.73 -1.94
N TRP A 323 -22.08 -9.46 -3.05
CA TRP A 323 -21.00 -9.16 -3.98
C TRP A 323 -21.17 -7.79 -4.65
N GLU A 324 -22.38 -7.45 -5.11
CA GLU A 324 -22.68 -6.14 -5.70
C GLU A 324 -22.46 -5.02 -4.68
N GLU A 325 -22.93 -5.20 -3.44
CA GLU A 325 -22.72 -4.25 -2.34
C GLU A 325 -21.23 -4.07 -2.02
N VAL A 326 -20.43 -5.15 -2.02
CA VAL A 326 -18.98 -5.08 -1.79
C VAL A 326 -18.28 -4.37 -2.94
N THR A 327 -18.60 -4.68 -4.20
CA THR A 327 -17.93 -4.05 -5.35
C THR A 327 -18.31 -2.59 -5.50
N GLU A 328 -19.58 -2.25 -5.26
CA GLU A 328 -20.05 -0.86 -5.26
C GLU A 328 -19.41 -0.07 -4.14
N ARG A 329 -19.39 -0.61 -2.92
CA ARG A 329 -18.77 0.05 -1.77
C ARG A 329 -17.26 0.18 -1.90
N SER A 330 -16.57 -0.75 -2.53
CA SER A 330 -15.09 -0.76 -2.53
C SER A 330 -14.50 -0.06 -3.75
N TRP A 331 -15.11 -0.21 -4.93
CA TRP A 331 -14.60 0.31 -6.19
C TRP A 331 -15.60 1.18 -6.97
N GLY A 332 -16.86 1.28 -6.53
CA GLY A 332 -17.88 2.08 -7.20
C GLY A 332 -18.47 1.44 -8.45
N PHE A 333 -18.44 0.11 -8.58
CA PHE A 333 -19.06 -0.59 -9.72
C PHE A 333 -19.83 -1.84 -9.31
N ILE A 334 -20.77 -2.25 -10.16
CA ILE A 334 -21.49 -3.53 -10.06
C ILE A 334 -20.90 -4.50 -11.08
N CYS A 335 -20.40 -5.65 -10.62
CA CYS A 335 -19.73 -6.61 -11.52
C CYS A 335 -20.72 -7.25 -12.51
N ASN A 336 -20.44 -7.09 -13.81
CA ASN A 336 -21.24 -7.66 -14.92
C ASN A 336 -20.44 -8.67 -15.77
N CYS A 337 -19.50 -9.40 -15.17
CA CYS A 337 -18.74 -10.45 -15.86
C CYS A 337 -19.64 -11.64 -16.28
N PRO A 338 -19.18 -12.54 -17.18
CA PRO A 338 -19.98 -13.66 -17.66
C PRO A 338 -20.60 -14.53 -16.55
N ASP A 339 -19.84 -14.87 -15.51
CA ASP A 339 -20.34 -15.65 -14.36
C ASP A 339 -21.45 -14.91 -13.58
N CYS A 340 -21.33 -13.59 -13.50
CA CYS A 340 -22.31 -12.74 -12.83
C CYS A 340 -23.60 -12.58 -13.64
N LYS A 341 -23.48 -12.46 -14.97
CA LYS A 341 -24.62 -12.43 -15.89
C LYS A 341 -25.37 -13.77 -15.87
N TRP A 342 -24.63 -14.88 -15.96
CA TRP A 342 -25.21 -16.23 -15.90
C TRP A 342 -26.05 -16.45 -14.63
N LYS A 343 -25.54 -16.04 -13.46
CA LYS A 343 -26.28 -16.13 -12.19
C LYS A 343 -27.55 -15.28 -12.13
N ALA A 344 -27.64 -14.20 -12.93
CA ALA A 344 -28.81 -13.34 -13.00
C ALA A 344 -29.90 -13.95 -13.89
N GLU A 345 -29.50 -14.61 -14.98
CA GLU A 345 -30.40 -15.25 -15.96
C GLU A 345 -30.91 -16.63 -15.50
N SER A 346 -30.20 -17.29 -14.57
CA SER A 346 -30.58 -18.61 -14.03
C SER A 346 -31.53 -18.56 -12.82
N ARG A 347 -32.18 -17.41 -12.57
CA ARG A 347 -33.22 -17.19 -11.56
C ARG A 347 -34.55 -16.98 -12.25
#